data_AF-A0A956SXL8-F1
#
_entry.id   AF-A0A956SXL8-F1
#
_cell.length_a   1.000
_cell.length_b   1.000
_cell.length_c   1.000
_cell.angle_alpha   90.00
_cell.angle_beta   90.00
_cell.angle_gamma   90.00
#
_symmetry.space_group_name_H-M   'P 1'
#
loop_
_entity.id
_entity.type
_entity.pdbx_description
1 polymer ?
#
loop_
_entity_poly.entity_id
_entity_poly.type
_entity_poly.pdbx_seq_one_letter_code
_entity_poly.pdbx_strand_id
1 'polypeptide(L)'
;MSAVARVVVHAPLDRLWGVLRAWAADGAEGTVDAEARSVRVRGELGGGSQFLARIEVPRSACMTGPAVLIVESTLGGQGAEAVARRLKASAESAVD
;
A
#
# COMPACT_ATOMS: atom_id res chain seq x y z
N MET A 1 8.83 17.95 -0.07
CA MET A 1 7.99 17.88 1.14
C MET A 1 7.12 16.64 0.97
N SER A 2 7.40 15.56 1.68
CA SER A 2 6.66 14.30 1.54
C SER A 2 5.29 14.43 2.19
N ALA A 3 4.26 13.87 1.57
CA ALA A 3 2.92 13.85 2.13
C ALA A 3 2.48 12.42 2.43
N VAL A 4 1.69 12.27 3.50
CA VAL A 4 1.19 10.98 3.98
C VAL A 4 -0.32 10.94 3.83
N ALA A 5 -0.82 9.90 3.16
CA ALA A 5 -2.22 9.55 3.07
C ALA A 5 -2.45 8.19 3.76
N ARG A 6 -3.60 8.04 4.43
CA ARG A 6 -3.98 6.79 5.11
C ARG A 6 -5.34 6.35 4.62
N VAL A 7 -5.47 5.09 4.25
CA VAL A 7 -6.73 4.48 3.81
C VAL A 7 -6.90 3.11 4.46
N VAL A 8 -8.14 2.75 4.77
CA VAL A 8 -8.49 1.42 5.25
C VAL A 8 -8.95 0.59 4.05
N VAL A 9 -8.39 -0.60 3.92
CA VAL A 9 -8.66 -1.59 2.87
C VAL A 9 -9.12 -2.88 3.52
N HIS A 10 -10.19 -3.47 3.00
CA HIS A 10 -10.71 -4.75 3.49
C HIS A 10 -10.37 -5.81 2.46
N ALA A 11 -9.20 -6.43 2.60
CA ALA A 11 -8.74 -7.45 1.68
C ALA A 11 -7.78 -8.42 2.40
N PRO A 12 -7.67 -9.68 1.93
CA PRO A 12 -6.69 -10.62 2.44
C PRO A 12 -5.25 -10.09 2.30
N LEU A 13 -4.41 -10.35 3.30
CA LEU A 13 -3.04 -9.82 3.34
C LEU A 13 -2.19 -10.29 2.14
N ASP A 14 -2.36 -11.53 1.71
CA ASP A 14 -1.66 -12.10 0.55
C ASP A 14 -2.04 -11.39 -0.76
N ARG A 15 -3.33 -11.03 -0.92
CA ARG A 15 -3.83 -10.27 -2.08
C ARG A 15 -3.31 -8.84 -2.05
N LEU A 16 -3.37 -8.18 -0.89
CA LEU A 16 -2.80 -6.85 -0.70
C LEU A 16 -1.30 -6.81 -1.04
N TRP A 17 -0.55 -7.83 -0.62
CA TRP A 17 0.86 -7.96 -0.99
C TRP A 17 1.05 -8.10 -2.50
N GLY A 18 0.27 -8.97 -3.15
CA GLY A 18 0.29 -9.14 -4.60
C GLY A 18 0.02 -7.83 -5.36
N VAL A 19 -0.98 -7.07 -4.92
CA VAL A 19 -1.33 -5.76 -5.48
C VAL A 19 -0.20 -4.74 -5.31
N LEU A 20 0.39 -4.65 -4.11
CA LEU A 20 1.51 -3.75 -3.87
C LEU A 20 2.73 -4.08 -4.76
N ARG A 21 3.06 -5.37 -4.88
CA ARG A 21 4.18 -5.80 -5.74
C ARG A 21 3.93 -5.50 -7.21
N ALA A 22 2.70 -5.67 -7.69
CA ALA A 22 2.34 -5.33 -9.06
C ALA A 22 2.42 -3.82 -9.32
N TRP A 23 2.04 -3.00 -8.34
CA TRP A 23 2.06 -1.54 -8.43
C TRP A 23 3.45 -0.93 -8.49
N ALA A 24 4.42 -1.54 -7.83
CA ALA A 24 5.74 -0.98 -7.69
C ALA A 24 6.66 -1.21 -8.92
N ALA A 25 6.11 -1.72 -10.04
CA ALA A 25 6.68 -1.85 -11.39
C ALA A 25 8.19 -1.59 -11.51
N ASP A 26 8.94 -2.67 -11.73
CA ASP A 26 10.41 -2.78 -11.90
C ASP A 26 11.27 -2.12 -10.80
N GLY A 27 12.05 -2.94 -10.08
CA GLY A 27 12.89 -2.46 -8.96
C GLY A 27 12.18 -2.21 -7.63
N ALA A 28 10.91 -2.63 -7.51
CA ALA A 28 10.15 -2.62 -6.26
C ALA A 28 10.86 -3.34 -5.10
N GLU A 29 11.35 -2.59 -4.13
CA GLU A 29 11.84 -3.17 -2.88
C GLU A 29 10.70 -3.26 -1.87
N GLY A 30 10.27 -4.50 -1.63
CA GLY A 30 9.24 -4.82 -0.66
C GLY A 30 9.81 -5.64 0.49
N THR A 31 9.57 -5.23 1.73
CA THR A 31 9.93 -6.00 2.94
C THR A 31 8.67 -6.38 3.71
N VAL A 32 8.55 -7.65 4.07
CA VAL A 32 7.50 -8.15 4.96
C VAL A 32 8.10 -8.29 6.35
N ASP A 33 7.53 -7.55 7.30
CA ASP A 33 7.83 -7.70 8.71
C ASP A 33 6.67 -8.47 9.36
N ALA A 34 6.84 -9.78 9.48
CA ALA A 34 5.83 -10.67 10.03
C ALA A 34 5.59 -10.42 11.54
N GLU A 35 6.62 -10.01 12.28
CA GLU A 35 6.51 -9.69 13.72
C GLU A 35 5.72 -8.40 13.94
N ALA A 36 6.03 -7.36 13.16
CA ALA A 36 5.29 -6.11 13.15
C ALA A 36 3.95 -6.19 12.40
N ARG A 37 3.65 -7.35 11.77
CA ARG A 37 2.50 -7.57 10.88
C ARG A 37 2.33 -6.43 9.88
N SER A 38 3.45 -6.05 9.26
CA SER A 38 3.48 -4.93 8.35
C SER A 38 4.21 -5.28 7.07
N VAL A 39 3.81 -4.61 6.00
CA VAL A 39 4.40 -4.78 4.68
C VAL A 39 4.80 -3.40 4.20
N ARG A 40 6.06 -3.22 3.80
CA ARG A 40 6.54 -1.97 3.20
C ARG A 40 6.91 -2.22 1.77
N VAL A 41 6.49 -1.35 0.87
CA VAL A 41 6.82 -1.40 -0.55
C VAL A 41 7.20 0.00 -1.00
N ARG A 42 8.40 0.11 -1.55
CA ARG A 42 8.85 1.30 -2.28
C ARG A 42 8.70 1.04 -3.77
N GLY A 43 8.15 2.00 -4.49
CA GLY A 43 8.03 1.92 -5.94
C GLY A 43 8.08 3.29 -6.58
N GLU A 44 8.13 3.28 -7.90
CA GLU A 44 8.00 4.47 -8.73
C GLU A 44 6.64 4.47 -9.43
N LEU A 45 5.95 5.60 -9.37
CA LEU A 45 4.75 5.86 -10.16
C LEU A 45 5.19 6.39 -11.52
N GLY A 46 4.43 6.05 -12.56
CA GLY A 46 4.67 6.56 -13.91
C GLY A 46 4.94 8.07 -13.93
N GLY A 47 6.10 8.46 -14.44
CA GLY A 47 6.58 9.84 -14.43
C GLY A 47 7.66 10.17 -13.39
N GLY A 48 8.42 9.18 -12.88
CA GLY A 48 9.60 9.43 -12.02
C GLY A 48 9.29 9.68 -10.55
N SER A 49 8.03 9.49 -10.14
CA SER A 49 7.56 9.91 -8.82
C SER A 49 7.60 8.76 -7.83
N GLN A 50 8.39 8.89 -6.77
CA GLN A 50 8.55 7.81 -5.80
C GLN A 50 7.40 7.78 -4.77
N PHE A 51 6.99 6.57 -4.41
CA PHE A 51 6.08 6.33 -3.30
C PHE A 51 6.64 5.26 -2.37
N LEU A 52 6.25 5.38 -1.10
CA LEU A 52 6.46 4.39 -0.07
C LEU A 52 5.09 4.02 0.50
N ALA A 53 4.64 2.82 0.19
CA ALA A 53 3.42 2.25 0.77
C ALA A 53 3.79 1.34 1.95
N ARG A 54 3.06 1.49 3.07
CA ARG A 54 3.14 0.62 4.24
C ARG A 54 1.74 0.10 4.57
N ILE A 55 1.57 -1.21 4.61
CA ILE A 55 0.39 -1.84 5.18
C ILE A 55 0.68 -2.16 6.65
N GLU A 56 -0.25 -1.78 7.52
CA GLU A 56 -0.32 -2.23 8.91
C GLU A 56 -1.55 -3.12 9.06
N VAL A 57 -1.35 -4.37 9.49
CA VAL A 57 -2.46 -5.27 9.81
C VAL A 57 -2.79 -5.12 11.29
N PRO A 58 -3.99 -4.63 11.66
CA PRO A 58 -4.39 -4.51 13.06
C PRO A 58 -4.29 -5.87 13.76
N ARG A 59 -3.83 -5.88 15.01
CA ARG A 59 -3.74 -7.13 15.80
C ARG A 59 -5.08 -7.86 15.92
N SER A 60 -6.18 -7.10 15.87
CA SER A 60 -7.56 -7.57 15.95
C SER A 60 -8.13 -8.08 14.62
N ALA A 61 -7.43 -7.87 13.49
CA ALA A 61 -7.88 -8.32 12.19
C ALA A 61 -7.41 -9.76 11.91
N CYS A 62 -8.32 -10.59 11.40
CA CYS A 62 -7.98 -11.88 10.78
C CYS A 62 -7.22 -11.65 9.45
N MET A 63 -6.58 -12.69 8.90
CA MET A 63 -5.84 -12.59 7.62
C MET A 63 -6.70 -12.12 6.42
N THR A 64 -8.02 -12.03 6.59
CA THR A 64 -9.02 -11.56 5.63
C THR A 64 -9.75 -10.28 6.06
N GLY A 65 -9.36 -9.67 7.18
CA GLY A 65 -10.01 -8.49 7.78
C GLY A 65 -9.45 -7.15 7.28
N PRO A 66 -9.93 -6.01 7.83
CA PRO A 66 -9.42 -4.69 7.48
C PRO A 66 -7.93 -4.55 7.76
N ALA A 67 -7.19 -4.11 6.76
CA ALA A 67 -5.83 -3.63 6.85
C ALA A 67 -5.78 -2.11 6.68
N VAL A 68 -4.81 -1.45 7.31
CA VAL A 68 -4.58 -0.03 7.15
C VAL A 68 -3.42 0.15 6.18
N LEU A 69 -3.67 0.80 5.05
CA LEU A 69 -2.64 1.20 4.11
C LEU A 69 -2.26 2.66 4.37
N ILE A 70 -0.97 2.90 4.54
CA ILE A 70 -0.36 4.21 4.70
C ILE A 70 0.51 4.42 3.46
N VAL A 71 0.22 5.46 2.69
CA VAL A 71 1.01 5.85 1.53
C VAL A 71 1.71 7.14 1.86
N GLU A 72 3.03 7.10 1.84
CA GLU A 72 3.87 8.28 1.79
C GLU A 72 4.31 8.49 0.34
N SER A 73 4.21 9.71 -0.16
CA SER A 73 4.71 10.05 -1.50
C SER A 73 5.51 11.34 -1.45
N THR A 74 6.49 11.44 -2.35
CA THR A 74 7.17 12.70 -2.64
C THR A 74 6.30 13.65 -3.45
N LEU A 75 5.24 13.13 -4.09
CA LEU A 75 4.14 13.92 -4.60
C LEU A 75 3.43 14.54 -3.39
N GLY A 76 3.14 15.85 -3.44
CA GLY A 76 2.46 16.55 -2.34
C GLY A 76 1.11 15.92 -1.95
N GLY A 77 0.41 16.48 -0.96
CA GLY A 77 -0.79 15.88 -0.33
C GLY A 77 -1.81 15.25 -1.28
N GLN A 78 -2.13 15.94 -2.38
CA GLN A 78 -3.08 15.46 -3.38
C GLN A 78 -2.58 14.21 -4.14
N GLY A 79 -1.27 14.10 -4.39
CA GLY A 79 -0.66 12.95 -5.04
C GLY A 79 -0.62 11.73 -4.13
N ALA A 80 -0.24 11.89 -2.86
CA ALA A 80 -0.28 10.81 -1.88
C ALA A 80 -1.72 10.25 -1.71
N GLU A 81 -2.73 11.12 -1.69
CA GLU A 81 -4.13 10.71 -1.60
C GLU A 81 -4.63 10.01 -2.87
N ALA A 82 -4.28 10.50 -4.06
CA ALA A 82 -4.62 9.86 -5.32
C ALA A 82 -4.03 8.45 -5.43
N VAL A 83 -2.77 8.29 -5.02
CA VAL A 83 -2.07 6.99 -4.95
C VAL A 83 -2.78 6.07 -3.96
N ALA A 84 -3.05 6.55 -2.74
CA ALA A 84 -3.74 5.76 -1.72
C ALA A 84 -5.14 5.30 -2.18
N ARG A 85 -5.93 6.18 -2.79
CA ARG A 85 -7.26 5.85 -3.33
C ARG A 85 -7.20 4.80 -4.44
N ARG A 86 -6.25 4.95 -5.36
CA ARG A 86 -6.13 4.06 -6.51
C ARG A 86 -5.56 2.69 -6.09
N LEU A 87 -4.68 2.66 -5.08
CA LEU A 87 -4.20 1.41 -4.49
C LEU A 87 -5.30 0.69 -3.71
N LYS A 88 -6.12 1.44 -2.96
CA LYS A 88 -7.33 0.91 -2.33
C LYS A 88 -8.26 0.27 -3.35
N ALA A 89 -8.56 0.97 -4.46
CA ALA A 89 -9.40 0.42 -5.53
C ALA A 89 -8.81 -0.85 -6.13
N SER A 90 -7.50 -0.90 -6.41
CA SER A 90 -6.84 -2.13 -6.89
C SER A 90 -6.91 -3.28 -5.88
N ALA A 91 -6.80 -2.99 -4.59
CA ALA A 91 -6.90 -4.00 -3.54
C ALA A 91 -8.32 -4.55 -3.41
N GLU A 92 -9.34 -3.69 -3.47
CA GLU A 92 -10.75 -4.08 -3.43
C GLU A 92 -11.14 -4.89 -4.68
N SER A 93 -10.70 -4.49 -5.87
CA SER A 93 -10.95 -5.24 -7.12
C SER A 93 -10.19 -6.56 -7.23
N ALA A 94 -9.17 -6.80 -6.40
CA ALA A 94 -8.43 -8.07 -6.37
C ALA A 94 -9.10 -9.14 -5.48
N VAL A 95 -10.22 -8.79 -4.83
CA VAL A 95 -11.02 -9.69 -3.98
C VAL A 95 -12.12 -10.41 -4.77
N ASP A 96 -12.55 -9.85 -5.91
CA ASP A 96 -13.52 -10.45 -6.85
C ASP A 96 -12.91 -11.55 -7.75
#